data_AF-A0A9D9GI36-F1
#
_entry.id   AF-A0A9D9GI36-F1
#
_cell.length_a   1.000
_cell.length_b   1.000
_cell.length_c   1.000
_cell.angle_alpha   90.00
_cell.angle_beta   90.00
_cell.angle_gamma   90.00
#
_symmetry.space_group_name_H-M   'P 1'
#
loop_
_entity.id
_entity.type
_entity.pdbx_description
1 polymer ?
#
loop_
_entity_poly.entity_id
_entity_poly.type
_entity_poly.pdbx_seq_one_letter_code
_entity_poly.pdbx_strand_id
1 'polypeptide(L)'
;MRLFVNVVFKHCCGGALQIVSKKEKIMSILQNILDLLGVNSLINILGSCSKIELLGWGTACISLTGAFLNARQKWYSFLVWMIANIFWIIYDLYNGCYAQAALFMAYLSMNVYGLYCWKVKKPVERVKEKLDSYIN
;
A
#
# COMPACT_ATOMS: atom_id res chain seq x y z
N MET A 1 -22.93 -50.92 45.02
CA MET A 1 -23.18 -50.01 43.87
C MET A 1 -22.17 -48.88 43.71
N ARG A 2 -21.69 -48.21 44.77
CA ARG A 2 -20.76 -47.06 44.64
C ARG A 2 -19.35 -47.38 44.13
N LEU A 3 -18.83 -48.59 44.36
CA LEU A 3 -17.50 -49.01 43.87
C LEU A 3 -17.47 -49.27 42.35
N PHE A 4 -18.57 -49.75 41.77
CA PHE A 4 -18.65 -50.09 40.34
C PHE A 4 -18.67 -48.84 39.45
N VAL A 5 -19.32 -47.77 39.90
CA VAL A 5 -19.39 -46.48 39.17
C VAL A 5 -18.01 -45.82 39.09
N ASN A 6 -17.24 -45.80 40.18
CA ASN A 6 -15.92 -45.17 40.21
C ASN A 6 -14.88 -45.91 39.35
N VAL A 7 -14.95 -47.24 39.26
CA VAL A 7 -14.02 -48.03 38.41
C VAL A 7 -14.32 -47.81 36.92
N VAL A 8 -15.60 -47.80 36.53
CA VAL A 8 -16.00 -47.55 35.14
C VAL A 8 -15.67 -46.10 34.71
N PHE A 9 -15.90 -45.11 35.59
CA PHE A 9 -15.56 -43.71 35.29
C PHE A 9 -14.05 -43.48 35.16
N LYS A 10 -13.23 -44.14 36.01
CA LYS A 10 -11.77 -43.99 35.98
C LYS A 10 -11.14 -44.63 34.74
N HIS A 11 -11.69 -45.76 34.25
CA HIS A 11 -11.22 -46.38 33.02
C HIS A 11 -11.63 -45.61 31.76
N CYS A 12 -12.83 -45.03 31.72
CA CYS A 12 -13.29 -44.22 30.58
C CYS A 12 -12.59 -42.85 30.51
N CYS A 13 -12.37 -42.20 31.66
CA CYS A 13 -11.77 -40.87 31.72
C CYS A 13 -10.23 -40.89 31.49
N GLY A 14 -9.54 -41.96 31.92
CA GLY A 14 -8.09 -42.10 31.72
C GLY A 14 -7.69 -42.21 30.24
N GLY A 15 -8.49 -42.89 29.42
CA GLY A 15 -8.28 -42.97 27.97
C GLY A 15 -8.52 -41.62 27.27
N ALA A 16 -9.57 -40.89 27.66
CA ALA A 16 -9.85 -39.55 27.13
C ALA A 16 -8.76 -38.54 27.51
N LEU A 17 -8.23 -38.58 28.75
CA LEU A 17 -7.18 -37.67 29.21
C LEU A 17 -5.85 -37.86 28.46
N GLN A 18 -5.49 -39.11 28.15
CA GLN A 18 -4.29 -39.44 27.37
C GLN A 18 -4.39 -38.93 25.93
N ILE A 19 -5.58 -39.01 25.33
CA ILE A 19 -5.84 -38.51 23.97
C ILE A 19 -5.80 -36.97 23.94
N VAL A 20 -6.36 -36.30 24.94
CA VAL A 20 -6.31 -34.83 25.08
C VAL A 20 -4.87 -34.34 25.26
N SER A 21 -4.09 -34.96 26.16
CA SER A 21 -2.69 -34.58 26.39
C SER A 21 -1.80 -34.79 25.15
N LYS A 22 -2.04 -35.86 24.39
CA LYS A 22 -1.31 -36.11 23.14
C LYS A 22 -1.67 -35.09 22.05
N LYS A 23 -2.94 -34.69 21.96
CA LYS A 23 -3.38 -33.63 21.04
C LYS A 23 -2.75 -32.27 21.37
N GLU A 24 -2.65 -31.90 22.65
CA GLU A 24 -2.05 -30.63 23.05
C GLU A 24 -0.55 -30.55 22.70
N LYS A 25 0.22 -31.63 22.93
CA LYS A 25 1.62 -31.69 22.51
C LYS A 25 1.81 -31.61 21.00
N ILE A 26 0.94 -32.27 20.23
CA ILE A 26 0.98 -32.21 18.77
C ILE A 26 0.66 -30.77 18.30
N MET A 27 -0.31 -30.11 18.93
CA MET A 27 -0.70 -28.74 18.60
C MET A 27 0.41 -27.73 18.95
N SER A 28 1.13 -27.92 20.05
CA SER A 28 2.28 -27.07 20.41
C SER A 28 3.48 -27.28 19.47
N ILE A 29 3.75 -28.51 19.04
CA ILE A 29 4.83 -28.80 18.09
C ILE A 29 4.50 -28.20 16.73
N LEU A 30 3.24 -28.32 16.28
CA LEU A 30 2.77 -27.68 15.06
C LEU A 30 2.89 -26.17 15.13
N GLN A 31 2.51 -25.55 16.25
CA GLN A 31 2.64 -24.11 16.44
C GLN A 31 4.10 -23.65 16.38
N ASN A 32 5.01 -24.36 17.06
CA ASN A 32 6.44 -24.06 17.00
C ASN A 32 7.05 -24.23 15.59
N ILE A 33 6.56 -25.19 14.79
CA ILE A 33 6.98 -25.35 13.39
C ILE A 33 6.42 -24.22 12.52
N LEU A 34 5.17 -23.82 12.72
CA LEU A 34 4.56 -22.68 12.02
C LEU A 34 5.32 -21.37 12.31
N ASP A 35 5.78 -21.19 13.55
CA ASP A 35 6.63 -20.06 13.96
C ASP A 35 8.05 -20.16 13.39
N LEU A 36 8.67 -21.35 13.40
CA LEU A 36 10.01 -21.58 12.81
C LEU A 36 10.03 -21.32 11.30
N LEU A 37 8.94 -21.64 10.60
CA LEU A 37 8.77 -21.38 9.17
C LEU A 37 8.34 -19.93 8.87
N GLY A 38 8.14 -19.10 9.90
CA GLY A 38 7.77 -17.69 9.76
C GLY A 38 6.39 -17.46 9.11
N VAL A 39 5.52 -18.49 9.11
CA VAL A 39 4.22 -18.45 8.41
C VAL A 39 3.31 -17.40 9.04
N ASN A 40 3.39 -17.20 10.36
CA ASN A 40 2.62 -16.17 11.06
C ASN A 40 3.04 -14.75 10.67
N SER A 41 4.33 -14.51 10.42
CA SER A 41 4.81 -13.25 9.87
C SER A 41 4.34 -13.04 8.43
N LEU A 42 4.33 -14.10 7.61
CA LEU A 42 3.81 -14.04 6.23
C LEU A 42 2.30 -13.76 6.18
N ILE A 43 1.51 -14.41 7.04
CA ILE A 43 0.06 -14.17 7.14
C ILE A 43 -0.21 -12.72 7.58
N ASN A 44 0.57 -12.18 8.53
CA ASN A 44 0.44 -10.78 8.92
C ASN A 44 0.86 -9.83 7.79
N ILE A 45 1.94 -10.12 7.07
CA ILE A 45 2.37 -9.30 5.92
C ILE A 45 1.31 -9.30 4.81
N LEU A 46 0.68 -10.45 4.53
CA LEU A 46 -0.37 -10.57 3.51
C LEU A 46 -1.74 -10.04 3.98
N GLY A 47 -2.01 -10.08 5.28
CA GLY A 47 -3.27 -9.65 5.90
C GLY A 47 -3.35 -8.17 6.25
N SER A 48 -2.27 -7.41 6.10
CA SER A 48 -2.16 -6.02 6.58
C SER A 48 -2.63 -4.95 5.61
N CYS A 49 -3.40 -5.29 4.55
CA CYS A 49 -3.86 -4.30 3.57
C CYS A 49 -4.74 -3.25 4.25
N SER A 50 -4.09 -2.20 4.73
CA SER A 50 -4.74 -1.10 5.39
C SER A 50 -5.33 -0.19 4.32
N LYS A 51 -6.46 0.46 4.63
CA LYS A 51 -7.05 1.45 3.72
C LYS A 51 -6.04 2.54 3.30
N ILE A 52 -5.06 2.82 4.16
CA ILE A 52 -3.97 3.76 3.92
C ILE A 52 -2.95 3.18 2.92
N GLU A 53 -2.61 1.90 3.01
CA GLU A 53 -1.77 1.23 1.99
C GLU A 53 -2.47 1.20 0.63
N LEU A 54 -3.77 0.90 0.58
CA LEU A 54 -4.53 0.93 -0.66
C LEU A 54 -4.51 2.33 -1.30
N LEU A 55 -4.61 3.38 -0.48
CA LEU A 55 -4.47 4.77 -0.92
C LEU A 55 -3.05 5.03 -1.46
N GLY A 56 -2.01 4.55 -0.77
CA GLY A 56 -0.62 4.67 -1.22
C GLY A 56 -0.38 4.03 -2.60
N TRP A 57 -0.79 2.76 -2.76
CA TRP A 57 -0.67 2.04 -4.03
C TRP A 57 -1.52 2.67 -5.15
N GLY A 58 -2.73 3.11 -4.85
CA GLY A 58 -3.57 3.86 -5.79
C GLY A 58 -2.88 5.14 -6.26
N THR A 59 -2.30 5.90 -5.32
CA THR A 59 -1.57 7.14 -5.62
C THR A 59 -0.32 6.89 -6.45
N ALA A 60 0.39 5.78 -6.22
CA ALA A 60 1.53 5.36 -7.03
C ALA A 60 1.13 5.12 -8.50
N CYS A 61 0.01 4.43 -8.74
CA CYS A 61 -0.52 4.22 -10.10
C CYS A 61 -0.89 5.54 -10.80
N ILE A 62 -1.49 6.49 -10.08
CA ILE A 62 -1.79 7.84 -10.60
C ILE A 62 -0.49 8.57 -10.94
N SER A 63 0.52 8.49 -10.07
CA SER A 63 1.83 9.11 -10.27
C SER A 63 2.54 8.55 -11.52
N LEU A 64 2.49 7.23 -11.73
CA LEU A 64 3.01 6.58 -12.94
C LEU A 64 2.28 7.06 -14.20
N THR A 65 0.96 7.17 -14.13
CA THR A 65 0.16 7.73 -15.23
C THR A 65 0.56 9.18 -15.52
N GLY A 66 0.73 9.99 -14.47
CA GLY A 66 1.21 11.36 -14.55
C GLY A 66 2.59 11.45 -15.21
N ALA A 67 3.52 10.59 -14.82
CA ALA A 67 4.87 10.50 -15.37
C ALA A 67 4.86 10.10 -16.86
N PHE A 68 4.04 9.12 -17.24
CA PHE A 68 3.87 8.72 -18.65
C PHE A 68 3.32 9.88 -19.50
N LEU A 69 2.33 10.61 -18.99
CA LEU A 69 1.79 11.78 -19.68
C LEU A 69 2.78 12.94 -19.74
N ASN A 70 3.61 13.09 -18.71
CA ASN A 70 4.67 14.11 -18.68
C ASN A 70 5.73 13.81 -19.75
N ALA A 71 6.12 12.54 -19.89
CA ALA A 71 7.04 12.10 -20.95
C ALA A 71 6.48 12.36 -22.36
N ARG A 72 5.15 12.28 -22.54
CA ARG A 72 4.48 12.66 -23.80
C ARG A 72 4.26 14.18 -23.96
N GLN A 73 4.83 14.99 -23.07
CA GLN A 73 4.76 16.46 -23.04
C GLN A 73 3.33 17.01 -23.11
N LYS A 74 2.38 16.32 -22.47
CA LYS A 74 0.96 16.68 -22.47
C LYS A 74 0.66 17.65 -21.33
N TRP A 75 -0.03 18.75 -21.62
CA TRP A 75 -0.34 19.77 -20.62
C TRP A 75 -1.25 19.31 -19.48
N TYR A 76 -2.12 18.34 -19.76
CA TYR A 76 -2.99 17.76 -18.74
C TYR A 76 -2.22 16.83 -17.77
N SER A 77 -0.94 16.53 -18.02
CA SER A 77 -0.08 15.83 -17.06
C SER A 77 0.01 16.58 -15.73
N PHE A 78 0.04 17.93 -15.77
CA PHE A 78 0.07 18.73 -14.55
C PHE A 78 -1.18 18.52 -13.69
N LEU A 79 -2.36 18.35 -14.30
CA LEU A 79 -3.59 18.07 -13.54
C LEU A 79 -3.51 16.71 -12.85
N VAL A 80 -2.99 15.68 -13.52
CA VAL A 80 -2.81 14.35 -12.93
C VAL A 80 -1.82 14.39 -11.77
N TRP A 81 -0.72 15.14 -11.93
CA TRP A 81 0.26 15.33 -10.87
C TRP A 81 -0.27 16.15 -9.69
N MET A 82 -1.16 17.11 -9.92
CA MET A 82 -1.83 17.81 -8.82
C MET A 82 -2.66 16.85 -7.97
N ILE A 83 -3.46 15.98 -8.61
CA ILE A 83 -4.26 14.97 -7.92
C ILE A 83 -3.35 14.01 -7.14
N ALA A 84 -2.27 13.52 -7.76
CA ALA A 84 -1.31 12.64 -7.10
C ALA A 84 -0.67 13.29 -5.86
N ASN A 85 -0.22 14.54 -5.97
CA ASN A 85 0.39 15.25 -4.84
C ASN A 85 -0.60 15.49 -3.70
N ILE A 86 -1.87 15.77 -3.98
CA ILE A 86 -2.90 15.90 -2.93
C ILE A 86 -3.04 14.58 -2.16
N PHE A 87 -3.11 13.45 -2.86
CA PHE A 87 -3.19 12.15 -2.20
C PHE A 87 -1.92 11.80 -1.41
N TRP A 88 -0.73 12.13 -1.92
CA TRP A 88 0.52 11.96 -1.17
C TRP A 88 0.57 12.82 0.09
N ILE A 89 0.12 14.08 0.04
CA ILE A 89 0.02 14.94 1.23
C ILE A 89 -0.90 14.28 2.28
N ILE A 90 -2.07 13.80 1.86
CA ILE A 90 -3.01 13.12 2.77
C ILE A 90 -2.34 11.89 3.38
N TYR A 91 -1.75 11.02 2.57
CA TYR A 91 -1.03 9.82 3.01
C TYR A 91 0.07 10.15 4.03
N ASP A 92 0.89 11.17 3.76
CA ASP A 92 2.01 11.55 4.60
C ASP A 92 1.56 12.18 5.93
N LEU A 93 0.50 12.98 5.92
CA LEU A 93 -0.08 13.52 7.15
C LEU A 93 -0.65 12.40 8.04
N TYR A 94 -1.31 11.39 7.46
CA TYR A 94 -1.79 10.22 8.21
C TYR A 94 -0.65 9.41 8.83
N ASN A 95 0.50 9.31 8.15
CA ASN A 95 1.67 8.58 8.64
C ASN A 95 2.61 9.43 9.53
N GLY A 96 2.29 10.71 9.78
CA GLY A 96 3.13 11.62 10.58
C GLY A 96 4.39 12.12 9.87
N CYS A 97 4.50 11.94 8.55
CA CYS A 97 5.64 12.32 7.72
C CYS A 97 5.53 13.78 7.23
N TYR A 98 5.56 14.75 8.15
CA TYR A 98 5.31 16.16 7.82
C TYR A 98 6.30 16.78 6.80
N ALA A 99 7.57 16.36 6.83
CA ALA A 99 8.57 16.85 5.87
C ALA A 99 8.22 16.43 4.43
N GLN A 100 7.74 15.20 4.25
CA GLN A 100 7.35 14.68 2.95
C GLN A 100 6.03 15.34 2.47
N ALA A 101 5.08 15.57 3.38
CA ALA A 101 3.87 16.33 3.08
C ALA A 101 4.18 17.76 2.61
N ALA A 102 5.12 18.45 3.27
CA ALA A 102 5.55 19.79 2.86
C ALA A 102 6.21 19.79 1.46
N LEU A 103 7.02 18.77 1.17
CA LEU A 103 7.61 18.60 -0.16
C LEU A 103 6.54 18.44 -1.25
N PHE A 104 5.53 17.59 -1.02
CA PHE A 104 4.46 17.41 -1.99
C PHE A 104 3.57 18.65 -2.15
N MET A 105 3.46 19.49 -1.11
CA MET A 105 2.81 20.80 -1.21
C MET A 105 3.60 21.78 -2.09
N ALA A 106 4.93 21.77 -2.01
CA ALA A 106 5.78 22.53 -2.92
C ALA A 106 5.65 22.01 -4.37
N TYR A 107 5.62 20.70 -4.58
CA TYR A 107 5.38 20.12 -5.91
C TYR A 107 3.99 20.44 -6.45
N LEU A 108 2.96 20.47 -5.60
CA LEU A 108 1.62 20.89 -5.99
C LEU A 108 1.63 22.33 -6.53
N SER A 109 2.32 23.23 -5.83
CA SER A 109 2.50 24.63 -6.25
C SER A 109 3.25 24.72 -7.59
N MET A 110 4.29 23.90 -7.75
CA MET A 110 5.06 23.83 -9.00
C MET A 110 4.22 23.32 -10.18
N ASN A 111 3.30 22.38 -9.96
CA ASN A 111 2.38 21.92 -11.01
C ASN A 111 1.38 23.00 -11.43
N VAL A 112 0.90 23.83 -10.50
CA VAL A 112 0.06 25.00 -10.82
C VAL A 112 0.84 25.98 -11.70
N TYR A 113 2.08 26.27 -11.33
CA TYR A 113 2.95 27.13 -12.13
C TYR A 113 3.26 26.54 -13.52
N GLY A 114 3.60 25.24 -13.59
CA GLY A 114 3.85 24.54 -14.84
C GLY A 114 2.64 24.55 -15.78
N LEU A 115 1.43 24.35 -15.23
CA LEU A 115 0.18 24.44 -15.98
C LEU A 115 -0.03 25.84 -16.56
N TYR A 116 0.22 26.89 -15.77
CA TYR A 116 0.15 28.28 -16.25
C TYR A 116 1.16 28.52 -17.39
N CYS A 117 2.42 28.11 -17.24
CA CYS A 117 3.44 28.29 -18.26
C CYS A 117 3.12 27.56 -19.57
N TRP A 118 2.64 26.31 -19.52
CA TRP A 118 2.36 25.53 -20.74
C TRP A 118 1.05 25.89 -21.43
N LYS A 119 0.01 26.31 -20.70
CA LYS A 119 -1.22 26.80 -21.36
C LYS A 119 -1.03 28.14 -22.07
N VAL A 120 -0.13 28.99 -21.56
CA VAL A 120 0.01 30.37 -22.05
C VAL A 120 1.14 30.55 -23.09
N LYS A 121 2.29 29.85 -22.99
CA LYS A 121 3.44 30.10 -23.90
C LYS A 121 3.49 29.23 -25.17
N LYS A 122 3.20 27.93 -25.06
CA LYS A 122 3.49 26.95 -26.15
C LYS A 122 2.77 27.13 -27.51
N PRO A 123 1.65 27.87 -27.68
CA PRO A 123 1.11 28.10 -29.02
C PRO A 123 2.03 29.01 -29.85
N VAL A 124 2.65 30.03 -29.24
CA VAL A 124 3.30 31.12 -29.95
C VAL A 124 4.72 30.75 -30.39
N GLU A 125 5.55 30.19 -29.50
CA GLU A 125 6.91 29.80 -29.88
C GLU A 125 6.94 28.67 -30.93
N ARG A 126 6.01 27.72 -30.87
CA ARG A 126 5.96 26.60 -31.83
C ARG A 126 5.59 27.04 -33.24
N VAL A 127 4.79 28.11 -33.35
CA VAL A 127 4.48 28.75 -34.64
C VAL A 127 5.69 29.55 -35.12
N LYS A 128 6.35 30.27 -34.22
CA LYS A 128 7.53 31.10 -34.54
C LYS A 128 8.70 30.27 -35.07
N GLU A 129 9.05 29.18 -34.38
CA GLU A 129 10.12 28.25 -34.78
C GLU A 129 9.83 27.60 -36.15
N LYS A 130 8.56 27.23 -36.38
CA LYS A 130 8.12 26.68 -37.67
C LYS A 130 8.15 27.73 -38.78
N LEU A 131 7.84 28.99 -38.47
CA LEU A 131 7.88 30.09 -39.43
C LEU A 131 9.32 30.46 -39.79
N ASP A 132 10.23 30.49 -38.82
CA ASP A 132 11.66 30.77 -39.02
C ASP A 132 12.33 29.71 -39.91
N SER A 133 11.83 28.47 -39.92
CA SER A 133 12.28 27.40 -40.83
C SER A 133 11.80 27.55 -42.28
N TYR A 134 10.79 28.39 -42.54
CA TYR A 134 10.37 28.72 -43.91
C TYR A 134 11.05 29.99 -44.44
N ILE A 135 11.58 30.82 -43.54
CA ILE A 135 12.20 32.11 -43.88
C ILE A 135 13.71 31.96 -44.13
N ASN A 136 14.38 31.05 -43.44
CA ASN A 136 15.80 30.69 -43.69
C ASN A 136 15.92 29.52 -44.68
#